data_AF-A0A5N7ZXG0-F1
#
_entry.id   AF-A0A5N7ZXG0-F1
#
_cell.length_a   1.000
_cell.length_b   1.000
_cell.length_c   1.000
_cell.angle_alpha   90.00
_cell.angle_beta   90.00
_cell.angle_gamma   90.00
#
_symmetry.space_group_name_H-M   'P 1'
#
loop_
_entity.id
_entity.type
_entity.pdbx_description
1 polymer ?
#
loop_
_entity_poly.entity_id
_entity_poly.type
_entity_poly.pdbx_seq_one_letter_code
_entity_poly.pdbx_strand_id
1 'polypeptide(L)'
;SELARDGREAERARALGLPATADSDWVRTCLGASDAPVIAATDYVRAVPEQIRAWVPAPYRTLGTDGFGRSDTRAQLRDFFEVSADWIVLYALDSLGRQDDARALRARLNAGVRQTPPWEL
;
A
#
# COMPACT_ATOMS: atom_id res chain seq x y z
N SER A 1 13.47 2.15 -4.97
CA SER A 1 12.80 3.46 -4.90
C SER A 1 13.77 4.50 -4.36
N GLU A 2 13.73 5.74 -4.83
CA GLU A 2 14.52 6.85 -4.23
C GLU A 2 14.12 7.08 -2.77
N LEU A 3 12.83 7.01 -2.45
CA LEU A 3 12.32 7.12 -1.08
C LEU A 3 12.92 6.07 -0.13
N ALA A 4 13.19 4.87 -0.64
CA ALA A 4 13.81 3.82 0.16
C ALA A 4 15.33 3.99 0.32
N ARG A 5 15.99 4.73 -0.59
CA ARG A 5 17.38 5.12 -0.40
C ARG A 5 17.48 6.23 0.64
N ASP A 6 16.64 7.26 0.51
CA ASP A 6 16.51 8.35 1.49
C ASP A 6 16.29 7.82 2.91
N GLY A 7 15.31 6.92 3.10
CA GLY A 7 15.05 6.33 4.42
C GLY A 7 16.24 5.56 5.01
N ARG A 8 16.98 4.80 4.18
CA ARG A 8 18.20 4.09 4.61
C ARG A 8 19.34 5.05 4.94
N GLU A 9 19.48 6.14 4.19
CA GLU A 9 20.47 7.17 4.47
C GLU A 9 20.17 7.87 5.80
N ALA A 10 18.91 8.20 6.06
CA ALA A 10 18.45 8.76 7.33
C ALA A 10 18.69 7.79 8.51
N GLU A 11 18.36 6.51 8.34
CA GLU A 11 18.63 5.46 9.33
C GLU A 11 20.13 5.31 9.61
N ARG A 12 20.96 5.26 8.57
CA ARG A 12 22.41 5.15 8.70
C ARG A 12 23.00 6.39 9.39
N ALA A 13 22.57 7.60 9.03
CA ALA A 13 23.03 8.82 9.67
C ALA A 13 22.72 8.82 11.17
N ARG A 14 21.50 8.44 11.55
CA ARG A 14 21.08 8.27 12.95
C ARG A 14 21.94 7.24 13.69
N ALA A 15 22.15 6.07 13.10
CA ALA A 15 22.94 5.00 13.71
C ALA A 15 24.41 5.36 13.94
N LEU A 16 24.97 6.25 13.11
CA LEU A 16 26.36 6.70 13.19
C LEU A 16 26.54 8.04 13.91
N GLY A 17 25.47 8.65 14.43
CA GLY A 17 25.54 9.97 15.08
C GLY A 17 25.96 11.11 14.14
N LEU A 18 25.72 10.95 12.83
CA LEU A 18 26.00 11.98 11.84
C LEU A 18 24.90 13.05 11.88
N PRO A 19 25.22 14.32 11.56
CA PRO A 19 24.21 15.37 11.46
C PRO A 19 23.15 14.98 10.42
N ALA A 20 21.88 15.24 10.74
CA ALA A 20 20.78 15.02 9.81
C ALA A 20 20.95 15.93 8.59
N THR A 21 20.76 15.37 7.39
CA THR A 21 20.62 16.18 6.17
C THR A 21 19.20 16.77 6.14
N ALA A 22 19.06 17.99 5.61
CA ALA A 22 17.77 18.70 5.58
C ALA A 22 16.66 17.93 4.86
N ASP A 23 17.03 17.04 3.94
CA ASP A 23 16.11 16.25 3.12
C ASP A 23 15.91 14.81 3.62
N SER A 24 16.56 14.41 4.72
CA SER A 24 16.43 13.05 5.25
C SER A 24 15.03 12.79 5.84
N ASP A 25 14.49 11.59 5.62
CA ASP A 25 13.18 11.15 6.13
C ASP A 25 11.99 11.80 5.37
N TRP A 26 12.10 11.88 4.04
CA TRP A 26 11.14 12.58 3.18
C TRP A 26 9.73 11.98 3.25
N VAL A 27 9.61 10.65 3.29
CA VAL A 27 8.31 9.96 3.43
C VAL A 27 7.58 10.43 4.69
N ARG A 28 8.30 10.48 5.81
CA ARG A 28 7.76 10.93 7.09
C ARG A 28 7.41 12.41 7.07
N THR A 29 8.22 13.24 6.41
CA THR A 29 7.93 14.66 6.21
C THR A 29 6.63 14.86 5.43
N CYS A 30 6.42 14.13 4.33
CA CYS A 30 5.19 14.23 3.53
C CYS A 30 3.94 13.75 4.27
N LEU A 31 4.05 12.65 5.03
CA LEU A 31 2.90 12.06 5.72
C LEU A 31 2.59 12.76 7.06
N GLY A 32 3.56 13.48 7.62
CA GLY A 32 3.42 14.19 8.88
C GLY A 32 3.24 13.26 10.08
N ALA A 33 2.89 13.85 11.22
CA ALA A 33 2.52 13.12 12.43
C ALA A 33 1.01 12.85 12.40
N SER A 34 0.62 11.68 11.90
CA SER A 34 -0.77 11.23 11.89
C SER A 34 -0.83 9.71 12.04
N ASP A 35 -1.79 9.24 12.84
CA ASP A 35 -2.09 7.81 12.98
C ASP A 35 -3.11 7.34 11.93
N ALA A 36 -3.49 8.22 10.99
CA ALA A 36 -4.42 7.86 9.92
C ALA A 36 -3.80 6.76 9.04
N PRO A 37 -4.51 5.64 8.79
CA PRO A 37 -3.98 4.57 7.97
C PRO A 37 -3.63 5.04 6.56
N VAL A 38 -2.48 4.58 6.06
CA VAL A 38 -1.99 4.85 4.70
C VAL A 38 -2.20 3.61 3.83
N ILE A 39 -2.91 3.79 2.72
CA ILE A 39 -3.11 2.76 1.70
C ILE A 39 -2.26 3.12 0.47
N ALA A 40 -1.27 2.29 0.15
CA ALA A 40 -0.48 2.44 -1.08
C ALA A 40 -0.92 1.41 -2.12
N ALA A 41 -1.33 1.89 -3.29
CA ALA A 41 -1.69 1.05 -4.42
C ALA A 41 -0.74 1.33 -5.60
N THR A 42 -0.32 0.28 -6.30
CA THR A 42 0.58 0.37 -7.44
C THR A 42 0.15 -0.59 -8.55
N ASP A 43 0.50 -0.28 -9.80
CA ASP A 43 0.34 -1.19 -10.93
C ASP A 43 1.53 -2.21 -11.02
N TYR A 44 2.41 -2.21 -10.02
CA TYR A 44 3.46 -3.22 -9.79
C TYR A 44 3.09 -4.15 -8.62
N VAL A 45 3.91 -5.18 -8.37
CA VAL A 45 3.78 -6.07 -7.20
C VAL A 45 3.86 -5.30 -5.87
N ARG A 46 3.23 -5.84 -4.80
CA ARG A 46 3.23 -5.22 -3.46
C ARG A 46 4.64 -4.94 -2.93
N ALA A 47 5.64 -5.74 -3.34
CA ALA A 47 7.03 -5.53 -2.96
C ALA A 47 7.56 -4.12 -3.27
N VAL A 48 6.98 -3.39 -4.23
CA VAL A 48 7.41 -2.01 -4.57
C VAL A 48 7.08 -1.00 -3.45
N PRO A 49 5.82 -0.77 -3.06
CA PRO A 49 5.50 0.11 -1.92
C PRO A 49 6.02 -0.45 -0.59
N GLU A 50 6.15 -1.77 -0.43
CA GLU A 50 6.75 -2.36 0.77
C GLU A 50 8.20 -1.88 1.02
N GLN A 51 8.92 -1.44 -0.01
CA GLN A 51 10.28 -0.91 0.13
C GLN A 51 10.39 0.23 1.14
N ILE A 52 9.30 0.99 1.39
CA ILE A 52 9.31 2.15 2.28
C ILE A 52 8.61 1.93 3.62
N ARG A 53 8.10 0.72 3.91
CA ARG A 53 7.29 0.44 5.11
C ARG A 53 7.94 0.91 6.41
N ALA A 54 9.25 0.73 6.54
CA ALA A 54 10.01 1.07 7.75
C ALA A 54 9.98 2.57 8.11
N TRP A 55 9.69 3.45 7.13
CA TRP A 55 9.69 4.90 7.30
C TRP A 55 8.29 5.53 7.17
N VAL A 56 7.25 4.72 7.04
CA VAL A 56 5.85 5.18 7.08
C VAL A 56 5.42 5.25 8.56
N PRO A 57 5.05 6.43 9.10
CA PRO A 57 4.79 6.62 10.53
C PRO A 57 3.39 6.18 10.99
N ALA A 58 2.65 5.42 10.17
CA ALA A 58 1.24 5.10 10.37
C ALA A 58 0.92 3.66 9.98
N PRO A 59 -0.27 3.10 10.34
CA PRO A 59 -0.70 1.81 9.84
C PRO A 59 -0.65 1.78 8.31
N TYR A 60 0.13 0.84 7.75
CA TYR A 60 0.45 0.84 6.33
C TYR A 60 0.00 -0.44 5.64
N ARG A 61 -0.85 -0.30 4.62
CA ARG A 61 -1.34 -1.40 3.81
C ARG A 61 -1.00 -1.18 2.34
N THR A 62 -0.50 -2.23 1.70
CA THR A 62 -0.05 -2.18 0.30
C THR A 62 -0.94 -3.06 -0.59
N LEU A 63 -1.23 -2.54 -1.78
CA LEU A 63 -1.95 -3.23 -2.85
C LEU A 63 -1.07 -3.20 -4.10
N GLY A 64 -1.06 -4.31 -4.82
CA GLY A 64 -0.20 -4.50 -5.98
C GLY A 64 -0.70 -5.63 -6.85
N THR A 65 -0.12 -5.71 -8.03
CA THR A 65 -0.47 -6.65 -9.10
C THR A 65 0.39 -7.91 -9.01
N ASP A 66 0.42 -8.55 -7.84
CA ASP A 66 1.14 -9.80 -7.61
C ASP A 66 0.53 -10.95 -8.43
N GLY A 67 1.37 -11.67 -9.17
CA GLY A 67 0.95 -12.77 -10.05
C GLY A 67 1.29 -12.55 -11.51
N PHE A 68 0.83 -13.45 -12.37
CA PHE A 68 1.04 -13.36 -13.82
C PHE A 68 0.03 -12.42 -14.47
N GLY A 69 0.49 -11.70 -15.48
CA GLY A 69 -0.38 -10.88 -16.33
C GLY A 69 -1.33 -11.74 -17.16
N ARG A 70 -2.47 -11.16 -17.53
CA ARG A 70 -3.45 -11.78 -18.44
C ARG A 70 -4.01 -10.75 -19.41
N SER A 71 -4.56 -11.21 -20.54
CA SER A 71 -5.21 -10.34 -21.51
C SER A 71 -6.64 -10.02 -21.09
N ASP A 72 -6.92 -8.76 -20.79
CA ASP A 72 -8.25 -8.26 -20.47
C ASP A 72 -8.25 -6.72 -20.56
N THR A 73 -9.38 -6.08 -20.31
CA THR A 73 -9.48 -4.62 -20.20
C THR A 73 -8.80 -4.11 -18.93
N ARG A 74 -8.33 -2.85 -18.92
CA ARG A 74 -7.74 -2.22 -17.73
C ARG A 74 -8.66 -2.28 -16.50
N ALA A 75 -9.96 -2.07 -16.69
CA ALA A 75 -10.94 -2.12 -15.60
C ALA A 75 -10.99 -3.52 -14.96
N GLN A 76 -11.12 -4.56 -15.77
CA GLN A 76 -11.17 -5.95 -15.30
C GLN A 76 -9.84 -6.40 -14.67
N LEU A 77 -8.69 -5.99 -15.22
CA LEU A 77 -7.39 -6.31 -14.62
C LEU A 77 -7.20 -5.65 -13.25
N ARG A 78 -7.59 -4.38 -13.09
CA ARG A 78 -7.47 -3.69 -11.80
C ARG A 78 -8.40 -4.25 -10.74
N ASP A 79 -9.56 -4.76 -11.16
CA ASP A 79 -10.47 -5.46 -10.28
C ASP A 79 -9.97 -6.87 -9.94
N PHE A 80 -9.40 -7.58 -10.91
CA PHE A 80 -8.78 -8.89 -10.72
C PHE A 80 -7.62 -8.84 -9.73
N PHE A 81 -6.67 -7.91 -9.92
CA PHE A 81 -5.53 -7.71 -9.02
C PHE A 81 -5.87 -6.96 -7.72
N GLU A 82 -7.14 -6.59 -7.53
CA GLU A 82 -7.60 -5.93 -6.30
C GLU A 82 -6.94 -4.56 -6.03
N VAL A 83 -6.65 -3.81 -7.10
CA VAL A 83 -6.02 -2.48 -7.07
C VAL A 83 -6.93 -1.36 -7.60
N SER A 84 -8.21 -1.66 -7.84
CA SER A 84 -9.21 -0.67 -8.27
C SER A 84 -9.58 0.30 -7.13
N ALA A 85 -10.26 1.40 -7.46
CA ALA A 85 -10.70 2.38 -6.46
C ALA A 85 -11.57 1.75 -5.37
N ASP A 86 -12.45 0.82 -5.73
CA ASP A 86 -13.33 0.14 -4.78
C ASP A 86 -12.52 -0.72 -3.78
N TRP A 87 -11.46 -1.39 -4.25
CA TRP A 87 -10.55 -2.14 -3.38
C TRP A 87 -9.78 -1.23 -2.43
N ILE A 88 -9.27 -0.10 -2.93
CA ILE A 88 -8.61 0.91 -2.09
C ILE A 88 -9.55 1.39 -0.98
N VAL A 89 -10.81 1.70 -1.32
CA VAL A 89 -11.82 2.13 -0.35
C VAL A 89 -12.12 1.03 0.67
N LEU A 90 -12.31 -0.21 0.24
CA LEU A 90 -12.54 -1.34 1.14
C LEU A 90 -11.43 -1.45 2.19
N TYR A 91 -10.18 -1.43 1.74
CA TYR A 91 -9.01 -1.56 2.61
C TYR A 91 -8.80 -0.33 3.52
N ALA A 92 -9.22 0.86 3.08
CA ALA A 92 -9.25 2.05 3.92
C ALA A 92 -10.31 1.93 5.03
N LEU A 93 -11.54 1.52 4.69
CA LEU A 93 -12.63 1.31 5.66
C LEU A 93 -12.26 0.26 6.70
N ASP A 94 -11.66 -0.85 6.28
CA ASP A 94 -11.15 -1.88 7.19
C ASP A 94 -10.11 -1.31 8.17
N SER A 95 -9.15 -0.55 7.65
CA SER A 95 -8.09 0.05 8.47
C SER A 95 -8.61 1.12 9.44
N LEU A 96 -9.74 1.75 9.11
CA LEU A 96 -10.45 2.70 9.98
C LEU A 96 -11.43 2.02 10.96
N GLY A 97 -11.58 0.69 10.92
CA GLY A 97 -12.53 -0.03 11.77
C GLY A 97 -14.00 0.14 11.37
N ARG A 98 -14.30 0.64 10.16
CA ARG A 98 -15.66 0.85 9.64
C ARG A 98 -16.24 -0.45 9.07
N GLN A 99 -16.43 -1.44 9.95
CA GLN A 99 -16.73 -2.82 9.57
C GLN A 99 -18.05 -2.99 8.81
N ASP A 100 -19.07 -2.20 9.11
CA ASP A 100 -20.36 -2.29 8.42
C ASP A 100 -20.28 -1.77 6.97
N ASP A 101 -19.63 -0.62 6.78
CA ASP A 101 -19.38 -0.07 5.44
C ASP A 101 -18.49 -1.00 4.62
N ALA A 102 -17.43 -1.55 5.24
CA ALA A 102 -16.56 -2.52 4.60
C ALA A 102 -17.31 -3.80 4.22
N ARG A 103 -18.21 -4.30 5.09
CA ARG A 103 -19.07 -5.47 4.80
C ARG A 103 -20.00 -5.21 3.61
N ALA A 104 -20.65 -4.05 3.56
CA ALA A 104 -21.51 -3.67 2.43
C ALA A 104 -20.72 -3.62 1.12
N LEU A 105 -19.50 -3.06 1.15
CA LEU A 105 -18.65 -2.99 -0.03
C LEU A 105 -18.12 -4.36 -0.49
N ARG A 106 -17.75 -5.26 0.44
CA ARG A 106 -17.38 -6.64 0.11
C ARG A 106 -18.50 -7.38 -0.61
N ALA A 107 -19.75 -7.16 -0.20
CA ALA A 107 -20.91 -7.75 -0.87
C ALA A 107 -21.05 -7.22 -2.30
N ARG A 108 -20.93 -5.89 -2.50
CA ARG A 108 -20.97 -5.27 -3.85
C ARG A 108 -19.84 -5.78 -4.77
N LEU A 109 -18.66 -6.01 -4.21
CA LEU A 109 -17.49 -6.53 -4.94
C LEU A 109 -17.52 -8.04 -5.19
N ASN A 110 -18.54 -8.75 -4.67
CA ASN A 110 -18.58 -10.21 -4.64
C ASN A 110 -17.28 -10.80 -4.06
N ALA A 111 -16.69 -10.16 -3.04
CA ALA A 111 -15.39 -10.56 -2.51
C ALA A 111 -15.39 -12.01 -1.96
N GLY A 112 -16.54 -12.49 -1.46
CA GLY A 112 -16.66 -13.85 -0.90
C GLY A 112 -16.50 -14.99 -1.90
N VAL A 113 -16.62 -14.75 -3.21
CA VAL A 113 -16.40 -15.78 -4.24
C VAL A 113 -14.96 -15.83 -4.74
N ARG A 114 -14.10 -14.89 -4.33
CA ARG A 114 -12.69 -14.80 -4.73
C ARG A 114 -11.81 -15.67 -3.85
N GLN A 115 -11.93 -16.99 -4.01
CA GLN A 115 -11.21 -17.96 -3.19
C GLN A 115 -9.76 -18.16 -3.65
N THR A 116 -9.51 -18.06 -4.95
CA THR A 116 -8.17 -18.21 -5.52
C THR A 116 -7.54 -16.84 -5.73
N PRO A 117 -6.36 -16.57 -5.14
CA PRO A 117 -5.71 -15.29 -5.30
C PRO A 117 -5.11 -15.14 -6.72
N PRO A 118 -4.87 -13.90 -7.19
CA PRO A 118 -4.37 -13.64 -8.55
C PRO A 118 -3.03 -14.31 -8.91
N TRP A 119 -2.18 -14.61 -7.94
CA TRP A 119 -0.86 -15.24 -8.15
C TRP A 119 -0.89 -16.78 -8.18
N GLU A 120 -2.04 -17.40 -7.94
CA GLU A 120 -2.23 -18.85 -8.05
C GLU A 120 -2.90 -19.27 -9.37
N LEU A 121 -3.27 -18.29 -10.21
CA LEU A 121 -3.97 -18.49 -11.48
C LEU A 121 -3.05 -18.49 -12.70
#